data_AF-A0A7J8WFW2-F1
#
_entry.id   AF-A0A7J8WFW2-F1
#
_cell.length_a   1.000
_cell.length_b   1.000
_cell.length_c   1.000
_cell.angle_alpha   90.00
_cell.angle_beta   90.00
_cell.angle_gamma   90.00
#
_symmetry.space_group_name_H-M   'P 1'
#
loop_
_entity.id
_entity.type
_entity.pdbx_description
1 polymer ?
#
loop_
_entity_poly.entity_id
_entity_poly.type
_entity_poly.pdbx_seq_one_letter_code
_entity_poly.pdbx_strand_id
1 'polypeptide(L)'
;MFNRLFGKPKQETNALTTLDKLNETLEMLEKKEKVLLKKAAAEVEKAKEFSKARNKRAAIQCLKRKRLYEQQIEQLGNFQLRVHDQMIMLEGAKATTETVDALRTGAATMKAMQKATYVTYISL
;
A
#
# COMPACT_ATOMS: atom_id res chain seq x y z
N MET A 1 21.45 20.93 29.80
CA MET A 1 21.25 19.68 29.04
C MET A 1 19.97 19.03 29.56
N PHE A 2 19.13 18.48 28.68
CA PHE A 2 17.87 17.75 28.96
C PHE A 2 16.60 18.56 29.31
N ASN A 3 15.75 18.80 28.31
CA ASN A 3 14.28 18.82 28.40
C ASN A 3 13.63 18.88 27.00
N ARG A 4 13.77 17.80 26.22
CA ARG A 4 13.01 17.58 24.96
C ARG A 4 12.53 16.13 24.86
N LEU A 5 11.89 15.66 25.92
CA LEU A 5 11.26 14.33 26.01
C LEU A 5 9.81 14.46 26.48
N PHE A 6 9.05 15.40 25.90
CA PHE A 6 7.60 15.43 26.09
C PHE A 6 6.92 15.05 24.78
N GLY A 7 6.19 13.93 24.87
CA GLY A 7 5.60 13.21 23.76
C GLY A 7 4.72 14.10 22.90
N LYS A 8 4.87 13.93 21.59
CA LYS A 8 3.76 14.21 20.68
C LYS A 8 2.62 13.25 21.09
N PRO A 9 1.36 13.71 21.16
CA PRO A 9 0.24 12.81 21.31
C PRO A 9 0.39 11.76 20.21
N LYS A 10 0.31 10.48 20.58
CA LYS A 10 0.28 9.36 19.66
C LYS A 10 -0.94 9.60 18.79
N GLN A 11 -0.75 10.26 17.66
CA GLN A 11 -1.81 10.49 16.70
C GLN A 11 -2.21 9.08 16.28
N GLU A 12 -3.39 8.66 16.71
CA GLU A 12 -3.95 7.37 16.32
C GLU A 12 -4.19 7.45 14.82
N THR A 13 -3.16 7.10 14.06
CA THR A 13 -3.27 6.82 12.64
C THR A 13 -4.19 5.63 12.54
N ASN A 14 -5.47 5.90 12.26
CA ASN A 14 -6.45 4.86 12.06
C ASN A 14 -6.00 4.00 10.86
N ALA A 15 -5.90 2.69 11.08
CA ALA A 15 -5.47 1.76 10.06
C ALA A 15 -6.38 1.84 8.82
N LEU A 16 -7.68 2.09 9.01
CA LEU A 16 -8.65 2.26 7.92
C LEU A 16 -8.31 3.47 7.05
N THR A 17 -8.09 4.65 7.66
CA THR A 17 -7.76 5.87 6.89
C THR A 17 -6.40 5.79 6.21
N THR A 18 -5.51 4.92 6.70
CA THR A 18 -4.22 4.64 6.07
C THR A 18 -4.39 3.70 4.87
N LEU A 19 -5.21 2.65 5.00
CA LEU A 19 -5.57 1.76 3.89
C LEU A 19 -6.27 2.52 2.76
N ASP A 20 -7.19 3.43 3.09
CA ASP A 20 -7.88 4.26 2.09
C ASP A 20 -6.89 5.09 1.27
N LYS A 21 -5.92 5.73 1.93
CA LYS A 21 -4.86 6.49 1.26
C LYS A 21 -3.95 5.61 0.39
N LEU A 22 -3.64 4.40 0.84
CA LEU A 22 -2.85 3.45 0.05
C LEU A 22 -3.61 3.01 -1.20
N ASN A 23 -4.92 2.76 -1.08
CA ASN A 23 -5.80 2.46 -2.22
C ASN A 23 -5.89 3.62 -3.22
N GLU A 24 -6.10 4.86 -2.74
CA GLU A 24 -6.10 6.05 -3.60
C GLU A 24 -4.76 6.22 -4.34
N THR A 25 -3.66 5.96 -3.63
CA THR A 25 -2.31 6.00 -4.21
C THR A 25 -2.14 4.94 -5.29
N LEU A 26 -2.58 3.71 -5.02
CA LEU A 26 -2.53 2.61 -5.99
C LEU A 26 -3.33 2.95 -7.26
N GLU A 27 -4.57 3.44 -7.09
CA GLU A 27 -5.43 3.81 -8.21
C GLU A 27 -4.78 4.93 -9.06
N MET A 28 -4.13 5.90 -8.43
CA MET A 28 -3.40 6.96 -9.13
C MET A 28 -2.22 6.38 -9.94
N LEU A 29 -1.45 5.47 -9.36
CA LEU A 29 -0.32 4.82 -10.03
C LEU A 29 -0.80 4.01 -11.25
N GLU A 30 -1.86 3.23 -11.11
CA GLU A 30 -2.47 2.48 -12.22
C GLU A 30 -3.01 3.38 -13.34
N LYS A 31 -3.69 4.49 -13.00
CA LYS A 31 -4.14 5.47 -14.00
C LYS A 31 -2.96 6.05 -14.77
N LYS A 32 -1.87 6.38 -14.07
CA LYS A 32 -0.65 6.92 -14.69
C LYS A 32 0.02 5.88 -15.59
N GLU A 33 0.11 4.64 -15.15
CA GLU A 33 0.63 3.52 -15.94
C GLU A 33 -0.17 3.31 -17.23
N LYS A 34 -1.52 3.27 -17.14
CA LYS A 34 -2.42 3.16 -18.31
C LYS A 34 -2.19 4.29 -19.32
N VAL A 35 -1.96 5.52 -18.85
CA VAL A 35 -1.64 6.66 -19.73
C VAL A 35 -0.29 6.46 -20.43
N LEU A 36 0.74 5.99 -19.71
CA LEU A 36 2.06 5.74 -20.29
C LEU A 36 2.03 4.59 -21.30
N LEU A 37 1.28 3.52 -21.04
CA LEU A 37 1.08 2.41 -21.97
C LEU A 37 0.48 2.91 -23.29
N LYS A 38 -0.56 3.75 -23.23
CA LYS A 38 -1.17 4.38 -24.41
C LYS A 38 -0.15 5.24 -25.18
N LYS A 39 0.68 6.02 -24.47
CA LYS A 39 1.74 6.84 -25.10
C LYS A 39 2.82 5.98 -25.76
N ALA A 40 3.25 4.90 -25.12
CA ALA A 40 4.21 3.97 -25.68
C ALA A 40 3.67 3.30 -26.97
N ALA A 41 2.43 2.84 -26.94
CA ALA A 41 1.75 2.29 -28.12
C ALA A 41 1.66 3.30 -29.26
N ALA A 42 1.30 4.56 -28.96
CA ALA A 42 1.25 5.63 -29.96
C ALA A 42 2.63 5.92 -30.60
N GLU A 43 3.71 5.87 -29.83
CA GLU A 43 5.06 6.03 -30.40
C GLU A 43 5.47 4.83 -31.28
N VAL A 44 4.96 3.62 -31.02
CA VAL A 44 5.16 2.46 -31.91
C VAL A 44 4.47 2.68 -33.25
N GLU A 45 3.21 3.13 -33.25
CA GLU A 45 2.48 3.40 -34.50
C GLU A 45 3.16 4.51 -35.32
N LYS A 46 3.56 5.62 -34.68
CA LYS A 46 4.36 6.66 -35.35
C LYS A 46 5.68 6.13 -35.92
N ALA A 47 6.38 5.25 -35.18
CA ALA A 47 7.62 4.66 -35.67
C ALA A 47 7.38 3.81 -36.94
N LYS A 48 6.27 3.05 -36.99
CA LYS A 48 5.86 2.28 -38.16
C LYS A 48 5.56 3.20 -39.35
N GLU A 49 4.84 4.30 -39.14
CA GLU A 49 4.54 5.30 -40.17
C GLU A 49 5.81 5.92 -40.76
N PHE A 50 6.73 6.37 -39.90
CA PHE A 50 8.01 6.92 -40.35
C PHE A 50 8.88 5.88 -41.07
N SER A 51 8.82 4.62 -40.64
CA SER A 51 9.52 3.52 -41.33
C SER A 51 8.96 3.30 -42.75
N LYS A 52 7.62 3.32 -42.92
CA LYS A 52 6.98 3.24 -44.24
C LYS A 52 7.37 4.42 -45.13
N ALA A 53 7.46 5.62 -44.55
CA ALA A 53 7.94 6.83 -45.23
C ALA A 53 9.46 6.86 -45.46
N ARG A 54 10.20 5.78 -45.17
CA ARG A 54 11.66 5.67 -45.25
C ARG A 54 12.42 6.72 -44.41
N ASN A 55 11.77 7.35 -43.44
CA ASN A 55 12.37 8.31 -42.52
C ASN A 55 12.92 7.60 -41.27
N LYS A 56 14.08 6.95 -41.43
CA LYS A 56 14.73 6.16 -40.36
C LYS A 56 15.05 6.98 -39.11
N ARG A 57 15.46 8.24 -39.27
CA ARG A 57 15.84 9.12 -38.14
C ARG A 57 14.64 9.40 -37.23
N ALA A 58 13.49 9.74 -37.81
CA ALA A 58 12.26 9.99 -37.06
C ALA A 58 11.75 8.71 -36.37
N ALA A 59 11.79 7.57 -37.07
CA ALA A 59 11.41 6.28 -36.49
C ALA A 59 12.26 5.92 -35.26
N ILE A 60 13.58 6.09 -35.32
CA ILE A 60 14.48 5.86 -34.18
C ILE A 60 14.13 6.79 -33.01
N GLN A 61 13.77 8.05 -33.27
CA GLN A 61 13.39 8.99 -32.22
C GLN A 61 12.10 8.56 -31.51
N CYS A 62 11.10 8.05 -32.25
CA CYS A 62 9.90 7.45 -31.67
C CYS A 62 10.24 6.25 -30.77
N LEU A 63 11.11 5.35 -31.22
CA LEU A 63 11.51 4.18 -30.42
C LEU A 63 12.27 4.57 -29.15
N LYS A 64 13.09 5.63 -29.18
CA LYS A 64 13.72 6.19 -27.97
C LYS A 64 12.68 6.71 -26.98
N ARG A 65 11.66 7.44 -27.44
CA ARG A 65 10.55 7.91 -26.58
C ARG A 65 9.75 6.76 -26.00
N LYS A 66 9.43 5.73 -26.80
CA LYS A 66 8.80 4.49 -26.33
C LYS A 66 9.60 3.87 -25.17
N ARG A 67 10.92 3.71 -25.34
CA ARG A 67 11.78 3.12 -24.31
C ARG A 67 11.76 3.91 -23.00
N LEU A 68 11.71 5.25 -23.07
CA LEU A 68 11.58 6.09 -21.87
C LEU A 68 10.24 5.86 -21.15
N TYR A 69 9.14 5.70 -21.88
CA TYR A 69 7.85 5.37 -21.28
C TYR A 69 7.84 3.97 -20.66
N GLU A 70 8.47 2.99 -21.31
CA GLU A 70 8.60 1.62 -20.76
C GLU A 70 9.39 1.61 -19.44
N GLN A 71 10.48 2.36 -19.35
CA GLN A 71 11.23 2.51 -18.09
C GLN A 71 10.38 3.16 -16.98
N GLN A 72 9.55 4.15 -17.32
CA GLN A 72 8.64 4.75 -16.34
C GLN A 72 7.54 3.78 -15.90
N ILE A 73 7.01 2.96 -16.81
CA ILE A 73 6.02 1.91 -16.51
C ILE A 73 6.62 0.90 -15.53
N GLU A 74 7.85 0.42 -15.79
CA GLU A 74 8.55 -0.49 -14.89
C GLU A 74 8.74 0.10 -13.48
N GLN A 75 9.12 1.38 -13.39
CA GLN A 75 9.22 2.08 -12.12
C GLN A 75 7.86 2.18 -11.40
N LEU A 76 6.78 2.44 -12.12
CA LEU A 76 5.43 2.46 -11.55
C LEU A 76 5.03 1.09 -11.01
N GLY A 77 5.32 0.01 -11.72
CA GLY A 77 5.11 -1.36 -11.24
C GLY A 77 5.83 -1.62 -9.90
N ASN A 78 7.08 -1.18 -9.78
CA ASN A 78 7.82 -1.28 -8.52
C ASN A 78 7.23 -0.44 -7.38
N PHE A 79 6.57 0.69 -7.68
CA PHE A 79 5.85 1.46 -6.67
C PHE A 79 4.54 0.79 -6.27
N GLN A 80 3.78 0.25 -7.22
CA GLN A 80 2.54 -0.50 -6.95
C GLN A 80 2.80 -1.71 -6.05
N LEU A 81 3.85 -2.49 -6.31
CA LEU A 81 4.24 -3.63 -5.46
C LEU A 81 4.49 -3.20 -4.02
N ARG A 82 5.24 -2.12 -3.81
CA ARG A 82 5.51 -1.60 -2.46
C ARG A 82 4.26 -1.11 -1.74
N VAL A 83 3.31 -0.51 -2.46
CA VAL A 83 2.02 -0.10 -1.89
C VAL A 83 1.22 -1.33 -1.46
N HIS A 84 1.15 -2.36 -2.31
CA HIS A 84 0.50 -3.63 -1.98
C HIS A 84 1.12 -4.32 -0.76
N ASP A 85 2.44 -4.42 -0.71
CA ASP A 85 3.15 -5.00 0.45
C ASP A 85 2.78 -4.26 1.74
N GLN A 86 2.73 -2.92 1.69
CA GLN A 86 2.37 -2.10 2.84
C GLN A 86 0.91 -2.31 3.28
N MET A 87 -0.01 -2.52 2.34
CA MET A 87 -1.41 -2.84 2.64
C MET A 87 -1.50 -4.19 3.37
N ILE A 88 -0.84 -5.23 2.85
CA ILE A 88 -0.82 -6.57 3.45
C ILE A 88 -0.26 -6.51 4.88
N MET A 89 0.85 -5.80 5.08
CA MET A 89 1.44 -5.61 6.42
C MET A 89 0.48 -4.93 7.39
N LEU A 90 -0.25 -3.92 6.92
CA LEU A 90 -1.19 -3.17 7.76
C LEU A 90 -2.42 -3.99 8.12
N GLU A 91 -2.95 -4.78 7.19
CA GLU A 91 -4.03 -5.74 7.42
C GLU A 91 -3.61 -6.83 8.43
N GLY A 92 -2.40 -7.37 8.29
CA GLY A 92 -1.85 -8.33 9.25
C GLY A 92 -1.67 -7.74 10.65
N ALA A 93 -1.18 -6.50 10.75
CA ALA A 93 -1.05 -5.78 12.01
C ALA A 93 -2.41 -5.51 12.68
N LYS A 94 -3.43 -5.20 11.87
CA LYS A 94 -4.82 -5.04 12.35
C LYS A 94 -5.37 -6.34 12.92
N ALA A 95 -5.27 -7.45 12.18
CA ALA A 95 -5.72 -8.76 12.66
C ALA A 95 -5.01 -9.20 13.95
N THR A 96 -3.72 -8.91 14.06
CA THR A 96 -2.93 -9.17 15.28
C THR A 96 -3.46 -8.36 16.46
N THR A 97 -3.74 -7.07 16.24
CA THR A 97 -4.28 -6.18 17.28
C THR A 97 -5.65 -6.66 17.77
N GLU A 98 -6.56 -6.99 16.84
CA GLU A 98 -7.89 -7.53 17.15
C GLU A 98 -7.80 -8.85 17.94
N THR A 99 -6.86 -9.73 17.58
CA THR A 99 -6.62 -10.99 18.30
C THR A 99 -6.15 -10.74 19.73
N VAL A 100 -5.19 -9.83 19.92
CA VAL A 100 -4.67 -9.48 21.25
C VAL A 100 -5.76 -8.87 22.12
N ASP A 101 -6.62 -8.02 21.56
CA ASP A 101 -7.74 -7.41 22.28
C ASP A 101 -8.79 -8.46 22.71
N ALA A 102 -9.10 -9.41 21.83
CA ALA A 102 -9.99 -10.54 22.15
C ALA A 102 -9.41 -11.42 23.27
N LEU A 103 -8.11 -11.76 23.19
CA LEU A 103 -7.42 -12.54 24.21
C LEU A 103 -7.39 -11.83 25.56
N ARG A 104 -7.14 -10.51 25.57
CA ARG A 104 -7.15 -9.70 26.79
C ARG A 104 -8.53 -9.68 27.45
N THR A 105 -9.58 -9.54 26.64
CA THR A 105 -10.96 -9.59 27.11
C THR A 105 -11.30 -10.97 27.68
N GLY A 106 -10.95 -12.04 26.97
CA GLY A 106 -11.12 -13.41 27.44
C GLY A 106 -10.42 -13.68 28.77
N ALA A 107 -9.15 -13.27 28.90
CA ALA A 107 -8.38 -13.41 30.14
C ALA A 107 -9.01 -12.64 31.32
N ALA A 108 -9.53 -11.43 31.07
CA ALA A 108 -10.23 -10.65 32.08
C ALA A 108 -11.52 -11.36 32.56
N THR A 109 -12.32 -11.90 31.63
CA THR A 109 -13.52 -12.68 31.94
C THR A 109 -13.18 -13.95 32.73
N MET A 110 -12.13 -14.68 32.34
CA MET A 110 -11.65 -15.86 33.09
C MET A 110 -11.25 -15.51 34.53
N LYS A 111 -10.54 -14.40 34.73
CA LYS A 111 -10.15 -13.94 36.07
C LYS A 111 -11.37 -13.57 36.92
N ALA A 112 -12.39 -12.95 36.33
CA ALA A 112 -13.64 -12.61 37.02
C ALA A 112 -14.40 -13.88 37.44
N MET A 113 -14.51 -14.88 36.55
CA MET A 113 -15.14 -16.16 36.85
C MET A 113 -14.43 -16.90 37.98
N GLN A 114 -13.10 -16.99 37.94
CA GLN A 114 -12.32 -17.63 39.01
C GLN A 114 -12.59 -16.98 40.37
N LYS A 115 -12.57 -15.64 40.45
CA LYS A 115 -12.89 -14.93 41.70
C LYS A 115 -14.30 -15.26 42.20
N ALA A 116 -15.30 -15.28 41.32
CA ALA A 116 -16.67 -15.61 41.70
C ALA A 116 -16.77 -17.03 42.26
N THR A 117 -16.14 -18.02 41.61
CA THR A 117 -16.10 -19.41 42.08
C THR A 117 -15.46 -19.53 43.47
N TYR A 118 -14.32 -18.86 43.71
CA TYR A 118 -13.68 -18.86 45.04
C TYR A 118 -14.58 -18.24 46.12
N VAL A 119 -15.28 -17.14 45.81
CA VAL A 119 -16.24 -16.52 46.76
C VAL A 119 -17.38 -17.47 47.08
N THR A 120 -17.98 -18.14 46.08
CA THR A 120 -19.05 -19.12 46.30
C THR A 120 -18.58 -20.30 47.17
N TYR A 121 -17.35 -20.77 46.99
CA TYR A 121 -16.81 -21.89 47.78
C TYR A 121 -16.52 -21.52 49.24
N ILE A 122 -16.14 -20.27 49.52
CA ILE A 122 -15.90 -19.78 50.90
C ILE A 122 -17.22 -19.46 51.64
N SER A 123 -18.32 -19.26 50.90
CA SER A 123 -19.62 -18.89 51.45
C SER A 123 -20.52 -20.09 51.81
N LEU A 124 -20.04 -21.32 51.62
CA LEU A 124 -20.68 -22.60 51.95
C LEU A 124 -20.00 -23.22 53.17
#